data_AF-A0ABD4U4C0-F1
#
_entry.id   AF-A0ABD4U4C0-F1
#
_cell.length_a   1.000
_cell.length_b   1.000
_cell.length_c   1.000
_cell.angle_alpha   90.00
_cell.angle_beta   90.00
_cell.angle_gamma   90.00
#
_symmetry.space_group_name_H-M   'P 1'
#
loop_
_entity.id
_entity.type
_entity.pdbx_description
1 polymer ?
#
loop_
_entity_poly.entity_id
_entity_poly.type
_entity_poly.pdbx_seq_one_letter_code
_entity_poly.pdbx_strand_id
1 'polypeptide(L)'
;MKLSEVEKRYLVNLIESGEQIPEDYKYLLFPNLQEEYELTYAGKMRREDILAGEDGTLPVPLQLERVFNGKEHPAFEDGWRNMIVFGDNLQFLKTINEIKIR
;
A
#
# COMPACT_ATOMS: atom_id res chain seq x y z
N MET A 1 -8.07 17.00 -27.48
CA MET A 1 -8.57 16.75 -28.86
C MET A 1 -10.04 16.34 -28.79
N LYS A 2 -10.85 16.60 -29.82
CA LYS A 2 -12.26 16.16 -29.89
C LYS A 2 -12.41 15.18 -31.06
N LEU A 3 -13.19 14.12 -30.86
CA LEU A 3 -13.54 13.15 -31.90
C LEU A 3 -14.33 13.84 -33.03
N SER A 4 -13.95 13.57 -34.27
CA SER A 4 -14.72 13.93 -35.46
C SER A 4 -15.98 13.08 -35.57
N GLU A 5 -16.95 13.55 -36.36
CA GLU A 5 -18.22 12.82 -36.57
C GLU A 5 -18.03 11.45 -37.24
N VAL A 6 -16.98 11.30 -38.06
CA VAL A 6 -16.64 10.02 -38.70
C VAL A 6 -16.15 9.01 -37.67
N GLU A 7 -15.26 9.45 -36.78
CA GLU A 7 -14.71 8.59 -35.71
C GLU A 7 -15.78 8.18 -34.70
N LYS A 8 -16.72 9.07 -34.36
CA LYS A 8 -17.85 8.72 -33.49
C LYS A 8 -18.71 7.61 -34.08
N ARG A 9 -19.07 7.70 -35.36
CA ARG A 9 -19.88 6.67 -36.03
C ARG A 9 -19.14 5.34 -36.12
N TYR A 10 -17.85 5.38 -36.39
CA TYR A 10 -17.00 4.20 -36.41
C TYR A 10 -16.96 3.50 -35.05
N LEU A 11 -16.76 4.26 -33.97
CA LEU A 11 -16.75 3.72 -32.60
C LEU A 11 -18.09 3.15 -32.18
N VAL A 12 -19.22 3.79 -32.55
CA VAL A 12 -20.57 3.25 -32.28
C VAL A 12 -20.76 1.91 -32.99
N ASN A 13 -20.36 1.79 -34.26
CA ASN A 13 -20.48 0.54 -35.01
C ASN A 13 -19.65 -0.60 -34.38
N LEU A 14 -18.44 -0.31 -33.89
CA LEU A 14 -17.61 -1.29 -33.18
C LEU A 14 -18.27 -1.79 -31.89
N ILE A 15 -18.87 -0.88 -31.12
CA ILE A 15 -19.59 -1.22 -29.89
C ILE A 15 -20.83 -2.07 -30.19
N GLU A 16 -21.61 -1.71 -31.21
CA GLU A 16 -22.81 -2.45 -31.61
C GLU A 16 -22.49 -3.84 -32.18
N SER A 17 -21.36 -3.99 -32.86
CA SER A 17 -20.88 -5.28 -33.39
C SER A 17 -20.19 -6.16 -32.33
N GLY A 18 -19.92 -5.62 -31.14
CA GLY A 18 -19.20 -6.32 -30.07
C GLY A 18 -17.70 -6.47 -30.35
N GLU A 19 -17.15 -5.67 -31.26
CA GLU A 19 -15.74 -5.67 -31.61
C GLU A 19 -14.91 -4.82 -30.62
N GLN A 20 -13.62 -5.13 -30.52
CA GLN A 20 -12.73 -4.36 -29.64
C GLN A 20 -12.44 -2.97 -30.20
N ILE A 21 -12.45 -1.97 -29.33
CA ILE A 21 -12.08 -0.59 -29.68
C ILE A 21 -10.56 -0.50 -29.84
N PRO A 22 -10.03 0.09 -30.94
CA PRO A 22 -8.61 0.32 -31.11
C PRO A 22 -7.99 1.16 -30.00
N GLU A 23 -6.77 0.83 -29.59
CA GLU A 23 -6.09 1.44 -28.44
C GLU A 23 -5.81 2.95 -28.65
N ASP A 24 -5.69 3.39 -29.90
CA ASP A 24 -5.51 4.81 -30.28
C ASP A 24 -6.62 5.72 -29.74
N TYR A 25 -7.83 5.19 -29.54
CA TYR A 25 -8.96 5.95 -29.01
C TYR A 25 -9.01 6.02 -27.48
N LYS A 26 -8.17 5.27 -26.76
CA LYS A 26 -8.19 5.19 -25.30
C LYS A 26 -8.08 6.55 -24.63
N TYR A 27 -7.08 7.34 -25.01
CA TYR A 27 -6.84 8.67 -24.44
C TYR A 27 -7.80 9.76 -24.96
N LEU A 28 -8.47 9.50 -26.09
CA LEU A 28 -9.50 10.37 -26.67
C LEU A 28 -10.86 10.18 -25.96
N LEU A 29 -11.19 8.93 -25.63
CA LEU A 29 -12.42 8.53 -24.95
C LEU A 29 -12.33 8.71 -23.43
N PHE A 30 -11.18 8.38 -22.86
CA PHE A 30 -10.90 8.44 -21.43
C PHE A 30 -9.68 9.34 -21.20
N PRO A 31 -9.84 10.68 -21.32
CA PRO A 31 -8.78 11.60 -20.96
C PRO A 31 -8.42 11.37 -19.48
N ASN A 32 -7.12 11.29 -19.17
CA ASN A 32 -6.65 11.19 -17.79
C ASN A 32 -7.15 12.42 -17.01
N LEU A 33 -8.19 12.25 -16.20
CA LEU A 33 -8.82 13.34 -15.45
C LEU A 33 -8.00 13.78 -14.23
N GLN A 34 -7.03 12.97 -13.83
CA GLN A 34 -6.18 13.18 -12.68
C GLN A 34 -4.72 13.20 -13.12
N GLU A 35 -4.11 14.38 -13.07
CA GLU A 35 -2.67 14.45 -12.87
C GLU A 35 -2.42 14.02 -11.41
N GLU A 36 -2.25 12.72 -11.19
CA GLU A 36 -1.78 12.23 -9.91
C GLU A 36 -0.32 12.66 -9.75
N TYR A 37 -0.10 13.71 -8.95
CA TYR A 37 1.25 14.15 -8.62
C TYR A 37 1.87 13.17 -7.62
N GLU A 38 2.84 12.39 -8.09
CA GLU A 38 3.66 11.55 -7.22
C GLU A 38 5.04 12.18 -7.01
N LEU A 39 5.46 12.31 -5.74
CA LEU A 39 6.84 12.63 -5.41
C LEU A 39 7.71 11.38 -5.57
N THR A 40 8.57 11.35 -6.58
CA THR A 40 9.55 10.29 -6.81
C THR A 40 10.96 10.77 -6.48
N TYR A 41 11.81 9.86 -6.00
CA TYR A 41 13.23 10.10 -5.75
C TYR A 41 14.00 8.78 -5.87
N ALA A 42 15.31 8.87 -6.10
CA ALA A 42 16.15 7.69 -6.25
C ALA A 42 16.11 6.82 -4.98
N GLY A 43 15.82 5.53 -5.15
CA GLY A 43 15.72 4.57 -4.03
C GLY A 43 14.39 4.59 -3.27
N LYS A 44 13.39 5.36 -3.71
CA LYS A 44 12.03 5.29 -3.16
C LYS A 44 11.43 3.91 -3.48
N MET A 45 11.31 3.05 -2.47
CA MET A 45 10.57 1.79 -2.58
C MET A 45 9.07 2.05 -2.59
N ARG A 46 8.32 1.19 -3.29
CA ARG A 46 6.86 1.23 -3.21
C ARG A 46 6.42 0.67 -1.85
N ARG A 47 5.27 1.13 -1.37
CA ARG A 47 4.77 0.72 -0.05
C ARG A 47 4.47 -0.78 -0.03
N GLU A 48 3.89 -1.28 -1.11
CA GLU A 48 3.57 -2.68 -1.36
C GLU A 48 4.82 -3.56 -1.32
N ASP A 49 5.93 -3.14 -1.91
CA ASP A 49 7.20 -3.88 -1.89
C ASP A 49 7.74 -3.98 -0.44
N ILE A 50 7.65 -2.89 0.34
CA ILE A 50 8.02 -2.89 1.77
C ILE A 50 7.11 -3.83 2.56
N LEU A 51 5.80 -3.80 2.31
CA LEU A 51 4.83 -4.68 2.99
C LEU A 51 5.00 -6.15 2.61
N ALA A 52 5.44 -6.44 1.39
CA ALA A 52 5.76 -7.78 0.90
C ALA A 52 7.12 -8.30 1.39
N GLY A 53 7.96 -7.45 2.00
CA GLY A 53 9.28 -7.84 2.50
C GLY A 53 10.37 -7.83 1.43
N GLU A 54 10.14 -7.20 0.28
CA GLU A 54 11.13 -7.09 -0.80
C GLU A 54 12.29 -6.14 -0.48
N ASP A 55 12.13 -5.31 0.56
CA ASP A 55 13.18 -4.49 1.17
C ASP A 55 14.21 -5.31 1.98
N GLY A 56 14.01 -6.63 2.09
CA GLY A 56 14.91 -7.54 2.81
C GLY A 56 14.75 -7.52 4.33
N THR A 57 13.83 -6.70 4.87
CA THR A 57 13.52 -6.69 6.31
C THR A 57 12.39 -7.67 6.60
N LEU A 58 12.70 -8.72 7.36
CA LEU A 58 11.74 -9.74 7.75
C LEU A 58 11.35 -9.56 9.22
N PRO A 59 10.10 -9.85 9.59
CA PRO A 59 9.66 -9.82 10.99
C PRO A 59 10.44 -10.85 11.81
N VAL A 60 10.67 -10.53 13.08
CA VAL A 60 11.51 -11.31 14.00
C VAL A 60 10.76 -11.50 15.31
N PRO A 61 10.85 -12.69 15.95
CA PRO A 61 10.18 -12.95 17.22
C PRO A 61 10.59 -11.95 18.31
N LEU A 62 9.59 -11.42 19.03
CA LEU A 62 9.82 -10.55 20.18
C LEU A 62 10.20 -11.38 21.41
N GLN A 63 11.27 -10.96 22.09
CA GLN A 63 11.70 -11.57 23.35
C GLN A 63 11.57 -10.56 24.49
N LEU A 64 10.93 -10.98 25.59
CA LEU A 64 10.85 -10.18 26.80
C LEU A 64 12.18 -10.25 27.55
N GLU A 65 12.88 -9.12 27.62
CA GLU A 65 14.15 -9.02 28.34
C GLU A 65 13.95 -8.71 29.82
N ARG A 66 13.11 -7.71 30.13
CA ARG A 66 12.90 -7.23 31.49
C ARG A 66 11.50 -6.67 31.69
N VAL A 67 10.98 -6.84 32.90
CA VAL A 67 9.75 -6.22 33.38
C VAL A 67 10.09 -5.32 34.55
N PHE A 68 9.70 -4.05 34.49
CA PHE A 68 9.95 -3.07 35.54
C PHE A 68 8.80 -2.94 36.54
N ASN A 69 7.60 -3.45 36.20
CA ASN A 69 6.48 -3.49 37.14
C ASN A 69 6.83 -4.39 38.33
N GLY A 70 6.54 -3.90 39.53
CA GLY A 70 6.87 -4.53 40.80
C GLY A 70 5.78 -4.28 41.83
N LYS A 71 6.04 -4.58 43.11
CA LYS A 71 5.06 -4.38 44.18
C LYS A 71 4.61 -2.92 44.34
N GLU A 72 5.50 -1.97 44.07
CA GLU A 72 5.23 -0.52 44.17
C GLU A 72 4.50 0.04 42.93
N HIS A 73 4.59 -0.66 41.80
CA HIS A 73 3.95 -0.28 40.53
C HIS A 73 3.27 -1.50 39.92
N PRO A 74 2.06 -1.85 40.42
CA PRO A 74 1.31 -2.99 39.91
C PRO A 74 0.95 -2.78 38.42
N ALA A 75 0.74 -3.90 37.71
CA ALA A 75 0.25 -3.85 36.34
C ALA A 75 -1.17 -3.28 36.29
N PHE A 76 -1.52 -2.66 35.16
CA PHE A 76 -2.88 -2.20 34.92
C PHE A 76 -3.84 -3.40 34.88
N GLU A 77 -5.01 -3.27 35.50
CA GLU A 77 -6.01 -4.35 35.61
C GLU A 77 -6.61 -4.75 34.25
N ASP A 78 -6.61 -3.83 33.29
CA ASP A 78 -7.07 -4.03 31.90
C ASP A 78 -6.03 -4.75 31.02
N GLY A 79 -4.85 -5.06 31.57
CA GLY A 79 -3.75 -5.70 30.86
C GLY A 79 -2.93 -4.75 30.00
N TRP A 80 -3.15 -3.43 30.05
CA TRP A 80 -2.32 -2.44 29.38
C TRP A 80 -0.87 -2.52 29.84
N ARG A 81 0.07 -2.36 28.91
CA ARG A 81 1.51 -2.36 29.19
C ARG A 81 2.22 -1.33 28.35
N ASN A 82 3.07 -0.54 28.99
CA ASN A 82 4.05 0.29 28.29
C ASN A 82 5.28 -0.56 27.98
N MET A 83 5.83 -0.43 26.78
CA MET A 83 6.96 -1.24 26.32
C MET A 83 8.09 -0.33 25.84
N ILE A 84 9.32 -0.72 26.17
CA ILE A 84 10.54 -0.20 25.54
C ILE A 84 11.09 -1.35 24.70
N VAL A 85 11.34 -1.08 23.42
CA VAL A 85 11.77 -2.10 22.46
C VAL A 85 13.12 -1.71 21.89
N PHE A 86 14.05 -2.66 21.92
CA PHE A 86 15.39 -2.50 21.35
C PHE A 86 15.48 -3.26 20.04
N GLY A 87 15.96 -2.60 18.99
CA GLY A 87 16.14 -3.20 17.66
C GLY A 87 15.85 -2.23 16.53
N ASP A 88 15.75 -2.78 15.32
CA ASP A 88 15.31 -2.06 14.13
C ASP A 88 13.80 -1.76 14.18
N ASN A 89 13.43 -0.51 13.88
CA ASN A 89 12.04 -0.06 14.01
C ASN A 89 11.12 -0.66 12.95
N LEU A 90 11.60 -0.82 11.70
CA LEU A 90 10.81 -1.36 10.61
C LEU A 90 10.51 -2.84 10.84
N GLN A 91 11.52 -3.61 11.25
CA GLN A 91 11.37 -5.01 11.64
C GLN A 91 10.38 -5.19 12.81
N PHE A 92 10.43 -4.33 13.82
CA PHE A 92 9.48 -4.35 14.92
C PHE A 92 8.04 -4.06 14.46
N LEU A 93 7.84 -3.02 13.65
CA LEU A 93 6.52 -2.66 13.13
C LEU A 93 5.92 -3.76 12.25
N LYS A 94 6.74 -4.40 11.40
CA LYS A 94 6.32 -5.58 10.62
C LYS A 94 5.86 -6.73 11.53
N THR A 95 6.62 -7.00 12.59
CA THR A 95 6.31 -8.06 13.56
C THR A 95 4.96 -7.81 14.25
N ILE A 96 4.69 -6.59 14.72
CA ILE A 96 3.39 -6.25 15.32
C ILE A 96 2.25 -6.38 14.29
N ASN A 97 2.48 -5.94 13.06
CA ASN A 97 1.48 -6.01 12.00
C ASN A 97 1.07 -7.45 11.70
N GLU A 98 2.01 -8.39 11.66
CA GLU A 98 1.71 -9.82 11.50
C GLU A 98 0.97 -10.41 12.70
N ILE A 99 1.37 -10.06 13.93
CA ILE A 99 0.70 -10.54 15.15
C ILE A 99 -0.76 -10.06 15.18
N LYS A 100 -1.04 -8.83 14.74
CA LYS A 100 -2.41 -8.28 14.69
C LYS A 100 -3.32 -8.99 13.67
N ILE A 101 -2.75 -9.53 12.59
CA ILE A 101 -3.50 -10.23 11.54
C ILE A 101 -3.86 -11.66 11.95
N ARG A 102 -3.21 -12.21 12.99
CA ARG A 102 -3.52 -13.53 13.56
C ARG A 102 -4.58 -13.44 14.65
#